data_AF-A0A1V0UZ48-F1
#
_entry.id   AF-A0A1V0UZ48-F1
#
_cell.length_a   1.000
_cell.length_b   1.000
_cell.length_c   1.000
_cell.angle_alpha   90.00
_cell.angle_beta   90.00
_cell.angle_gamma   90.00
#
_symmetry.space_group_name_H-M   'P 1'
#
loop_
_entity.id
_entity.type
_entity.pdbx_description
1 polymer ?
#
loop_
_entity_poly.entity_id
_entity_poly.type
_entity_poly.pdbx_seq_one_letter_code
_entity_poly.pdbx_strand_id
1 'polypeptide(L)'
;MDIELTDFKANQSREKSVLEVSEILNNCEILLKLEVENQMNKVVLHVITDSAAVQYTEVRIDGMLSFLSKLREHVRGNKGDIDELLDEVKYLEVEWR
;
A
#
# COMPACT_ATOMS: atom_id res chain seq x y z
N MET A 1 -24.61 -5.92 8.80
CA MET A 1 -23.41 -6.33 9.54
C MET A 1 -22.40 -5.24 9.26
N ASP A 2 -22.28 -4.29 10.17
CA ASP A 2 -21.30 -3.23 10.05
C ASP A 2 -19.93 -3.86 10.28
N ILE A 3 -19.13 -3.99 9.23
CA ILE A 3 -17.73 -4.36 9.36
C ILE A 3 -17.05 -3.12 9.95
N GLU A 4 -16.74 -3.12 11.24
CA GLU A 4 -15.85 -2.13 11.83
C GLU A 4 -14.45 -2.32 11.23
N LEU A 5 -14.20 -1.66 10.09
CA LEU A 5 -12.87 -1.56 9.50
C LEU A 5 -12.01 -0.75 10.47
N THR A 6 -11.20 -1.46 11.25
CA THR A 6 -10.21 -0.82 12.12
C THR A 6 -9.02 -0.43 11.24
N ASP A 7 -8.74 0.87 11.13
CA ASP A 7 -7.56 1.36 10.42
C ASP A 7 -6.28 0.98 11.18
N PHE A 8 -5.52 0.03 10.64
CA PHE A 8 -4.21 -0.33 11.17
C PHE A 8 -3.11 0.44 10.45
N LYS A 9 -2.12 0.93 11.21
CA LYS A 9 -0.94 1.57 10.63
C LYS A 9 0.24 0.60 10.64
N ALA A 10 0.65 0.10 9.49
CA ALA A 10 1.74 -0.86 9.34
C ALA A 10 3.15 -0.23 9.48
N ASN A 11 3.34 0.82 10.27
CA ASN A 11 4.62 1.56 10.38
C ASN A 11 5.65 0.85 11.28
N GLN A 12 5.91 -0.42 11.04
CA GLN A 12 7.00 -1.19 11.64
C GLN A 12 8.30 -0.99 10.82
N SER A 13 9.22 -1.95 10.82
CA SER A 13 10.27 -1.97 9.80
C SER A 13 9.64 -2.24 8.43
N ARG A 14 10.16 -1.59 7.37
CA ARG A 14 9.66 -1.73 5.98
C ARG A 14 9.45 -3.19 5.58
N GLU A 15 10.36 -4.09 5.95
CA GLU A 15 10.24 -5.52 5.66
C GLU A 15 9.06 -6.19 6.36
N LYS A 16 8.85 -5.92 7.66
CA LYS A 16 7.69 -6.45 8.39
C LYS A 16 6.40 -5.91 7.80
N SER A 17 6.36 -4.63 7.47
CA SER A 17 5.22 -3.98 6.83
C SER A 17 4.90 -4.59 5.47
N VAL A 18 5.91 -4.92 4.66
CA VAL A 18 5.72 -5.60 3.37
C VAL A 18 5.08 -6.97 3.59
N LEU A 19 5.59 -7.75 4.55
CA LEU A 19 5.05 -9.07 4.85
C LEU A 19 3.59 -8.98 5.30
N GLU A 20 3.28 -8.09 6.23
CA GLU A 20 1.93 -7.88 6.77
C GLU A 20 0.94 -7.45 5.68
N VAL A 21 1.29 -6.43 4.87
CA VAL A 21 0.42 -5.97 3.78
C VAL A 21 0.28 -7.04 2.68
N SER A 22 1.35 -7.80 2.39
CA SER A 22 1.28 -8.90 1.43
C SER A 22 0.38 -10.04 1.92
N GLU A 23 0.38 -10.32 3.22
CA GLU A 23 -0.48 -11.34 3.82
C GLU A 23 -1.95 -10.94 3.69
N ILE A 24 -2.28 -9.67 3.93
CA ILE A 24 -3.64 -9.15 3.73
C ILE A 24 -4.07 -9.27 2.27
N LEU A 25 -3.26 -8.80 1.33
CA LEU A 25 -3.57 -8.85 -0.10
C LEU A 25 -3.64 -10.27 -0.66
N ASN A 26 -2.88 -11.21 -0.09
CA ASN A 26 -2.87 -12.60 -0.51
C ASN A 26 -4.07 -13.41 0.01
N ASN A 27 -4.70 -12.94 1.10
CA ASN A 27 -5.80 -13.65 1.76
C ASN A 27 -7.14 -12.92 1.63
N CYS A 28 -7.20 -11.74 1.01
CA CYS A 28 -8.46 -11.05 0.75
C CYS A 28 -9.24 -11.73 -0.39
N GLU A 29 -10.56 -11.73 -0.27
CA GLU A 29 -11.43 -12.12 -1.39
C GLU A 29 -11.67 -10.93 -2.33
N ILE A 30 -11.74 -9.71 -1.77
CA ILE A 30 -12.06 -8.49 -2.51
C ILE A 30 -11.09 -7.37 -2.11
N LEU A 31 -10.39 -6.82 -3.10
CA LEU A 31 -9.68 -5.55 -2.98
C LEU A 31 -10.65 -4.40 -3.21
N LEU A 32 -10.94 -3.62 -2.17
CA LEU A 32 -11.86 -2.48 -2.24
C LEU A 32 -11.13 -1.17 -2.59
N LYS A 33 -9.90 -1.02 -2.10
CA LYS A 33 -9.07 0.16 -2.35
C LYS A 33 -7.59 -0.18 -2.32
N LEU A 34 -6.86 0.34 -3.30
CA LEU A 34 -5.40 0.37 -3.32
C LEU A 34 -4.99 1.72 -3.92
N GLU A 35 -4.51 2.66 -3.09
CA GLU A 35 -4.23 4.04 -3.52
C GLU A 35 -3.05 4.62 -2.75
N VAL A 36 -2.25 5.46 -3.41
CA VAL A 36 -1.20 6.25 -2.78
C VAL A 36 -1.57 7.73 -2.78
N GLU A 37 -1.45 8.36 -1.62
CA GLU A 37 -1.77 9.77 -1.39
C GLU A 37 -0.54 10.51 -0.84
N ASN A 38 -0.27 11.71 -1.35
CA ASN A 38 0.72 12.62 -0.76
C ASN A 38 0.06 13.57 0.23
N GLN A 39 0.42 13.45 1.51
CA GLN A 39 -0.10 14.27 2.61
C GLN A 39 0.89 15.35 3.05
N MET A 40 1.51 16.06 2.09
CA MET A 40 2.52 17.13 2.26
C MET A 40 3.84 16.72 2.93
N ASN A 41 3.80 16.03 4.06
CA ASN A 41 4.97 15.64 4.86
C ASN A 41 5.26 14.13 4.82
N LYS A 42 4.41 13.36 4.16
CA LYS A 42 4.49 11.91 4.05
C LYS A 42 3.68 11.43 2.86
N VAL A 43 4.04 10.26 2.36
CA VAL A 43 3.30 9.51 1.34
C VAL A 43 2.61 8.35 2.04
N VAL A 44 1.32 8.18 1.80
CA VAL A 44 0.47 7.19 2.46
C VAL A 44 -0.06 6.22 1.43
N LEU A 45 0.16 4.94 1.63
CA LEU A 45 -0.53 3.87 0.93
C LEU A 45 -1.75 3.47 1.75
N HIS A 46 -2.91 3.48 1.11
CA HIS A 46 -4.16 2.98 1.65
C HIS A 46 -4.49 1.64 1.01
N VAL A 47 -4.68 0.61 1.83
CA VAL A 47 -5.11 -0.73 1.40
C VAL A 47 -6.41 -1.05 2.15
N ILE A 48 -7.51 -1.22 1.42
CA ILE A 48 -8.79 -1.62 2.00
C ILE A 48 -9.26 -2.88 1.28
N THR A 49 -9.57 -3.90 2.04
CA THR A 49 -10.12 -5.17 1.56
C THR A 49 -11.44 -5.47 2.27
N ASP A 50 -12.07 -6.58 1.90
CA ASP A 50 -13.21 -7.15 2.61
C ASP A 50 -12.93 -7.52 4.08
N SER A 51 -11.65 -7.65 4.45
CA SER A 51 -11.22 -8.17 5.76
C SER A 51 -10.39 -7.18 6.60
N ALA A 52 -9.77 -6.17 6.00
CA ALA A 52 -8.89 -5.23 6.70
C ALA A 52 -8.82 -3.85 6.03
N ALA A 53 -8.51 -2.82 6.84
CA ALA A 53 -8.10 -1.51 6.38
C ALA A 53 -6.71 -1.19 6.96
N VAL A 54 -5.72 -0.95 6.10
CA VAL A 54 -4.33 -0.72 6.49
C VAL A 54 -3.75 0.50 5.78
N GLN A 55 -3.01 1.28 6.55
CA GLN A 55 -2.18 2.37 6.05
C GLN A 55 -0.69 2.08 6.26
N TYR A 56 0.10 2.31 5.22
CA TYR A 56 1.56 2.35 5.31
C TYR A 56 2.05 3.75 4.94
N THR A 57 3.00 4.32 5.69
CA THR A 57 3.49 5.67 5.40
C THR A 57 5.00 5.74 5.25
N GLU A 58 5.46 6.52 4.28
CA GLU A 58 6.86 6.87 4.08
C GLU A 58 7.06 8.38 4.13
N VAL A 59 8.23 8.83 4.57
CA VAL A 59 8.56 10.27 4.56
C VAL A 59 8.80 10.77 3.14
N ARG A 60 9.25 9.89 2.24
CA ARG A 60 9.64 10.23 0.86
C ARG A 60 9.03 9.24 -0.12
N ILE A 61 8.81 9.73 -1.33
CA ILE A 61 8.26 8.93 -2.42
C ILE A 61 9.16 7.74 -2.81
N ASP A 62 10.49 7.91 -2.79
CA ASP A 62 11.45 6.80 -3.00
C ASP A 62 11.25 5.65 -2.01
N GLY A 63 10.89 5.99 -0.77
CA GLY A 63 10.55 5.01 0.25
C GLY A 63 9.29 4.22 -0.12
N MET A 64 8.27 4.92 -0.62
CA MET A 64 7.03 4.30 -1.09
C MET A 64 7.27 3.42 -2.32
N LEU A 65 8.03 3.90 -3.32
CA LEU A 65 8.41 3.12 -4.50
C LEU A 65 9.20 1.85 -4.12
N SER A 66 10.13 1.96 -3.19
CA SER A 66 10.87 0.81 -2.65
C SER A 66 9.94 -0.17 -1.94
N PHE A 67 8.98 0.32 -1.17
CA PHE A 67 7.98 -0.50 -0.49
C PHE A 67 7.10 -1.25 -1.50
N LEU A 68 6.50 -0.56 -2.46
CA LEU A 68 5.63 -1.14 -3.48
C LEU A 68 6.36 -2.15 -4.36
N SER A 69 7.62 -1.89 -4.71
CA SER A 69 8.44 -2.83 -5.48
C SER A 69 8.63 -4.15 -4.71
N LYS A 70 8.90 -4.08 -3.40
CA LYS A 70 9.01 -5.28 -2.55
C LYS A 70 7.66 -5.95 -2.32
N LEU A 71 6.59 -5.18 -2.16
CA LEU A 71 5.25 -5.70 -2.00
C LEU A 71 4.84 -6.56 -3.21
N ARG A 72 5.12 -6.07 -4.43
CA ARG A 72 4.91 -6.80 -5.69
C ARG A 72 5.58 -8.18 -5.71
N GLU A 73 6.76 -8.31 -5.11
CA GLU A 73 7.49 -9.58 -5.05
C GLU A 73 6.81 -10.61 -4.13
N HIS A 74 6.14 -10.16 -3.07
CA HIS A 74 5.54 -11.00 -2.02
C HIS A 74 4.07 -11.32 -2.27
N VAL A 75 3.39 -10.48 -3.03
CA VAL A 75 2.00 -10.65 -3.40
C VAL A 75 1.85 -11.69 -4.52
N ARG A 76 0.85 -12.57 -4.41
CA ARG A 76 0.59 -13.72 -5.31
C ARG A 76 -0.42 -13.38 -6.41
N GLY A 77 -1.50 -12.68 -6.06
CA GLY A 77 -2.54 -12.15 -6.98
C GLY A 77 -2.48 -10.63 -7.08
N ASN A 78 -3.31 -9.94 -7.87
CA ASN A 78 -3.36 -8.45 -7.91
C ASN A 78 -2.04 -7.74 -8.21
N LYS A 79 -1.08 -8.43 -8.87
CA LYS A 79 0.19 -7.81 -9.26
C LYS A 79 -0.01 -6.67 -10.26
N GLY A 80 -1.02 -6.79 -11.12
CA GLY A 80 -1.40 -5.73 -12.06
C GLY A 80 -1.76 -4.43 -11.36
N ASP A 81 -2.58 -4.50 -10.29
CA ASP A 81 -2.97 -3.32 -9.53
C ASP A 81 -1.76 -2.65 -8.84
N ILE A 82 -0.81 -3.46 -8.32
CA ILE A 82 0.45 -2.93 -7.74
C ILE A 82 1.33 -2.31 -8.83
N ASP A 83 1.33 -2.86 -10.04
CA ASP A 83 2.12 -2.36 -11.17
C ASP A 83 1.60 -1.03 -11.67
N GLU A 84 0.27 -0.91 -11.81
CA GLU A 84 -0.40 0.34 -12.12
C GLU A 84 -0.10 1.40 -11.06
N LEU A 85 -0.21 1.04 -9.78
CA LEU A 85 0.11 1.96 -8.68
C LEU A 85 1.59 2.38 -8.66
N LEU A 86 2.51 1.46 -8.98
CA LEU A 86 3.93 1.77 -9.12
C LEU A 86 4.17 2.81 -10.22
N ASP A 87 3.50 2.68 -11.35
CA ASP A 87 3.66 3.61 -12.48
C ASP A 87 2.99 4.96 -12.19
N GLU A 88 1.85 4.96 -11.50
CA GLU A 88 1.21 6.17 -11.00
C GLU A 88 2.14 6.94 -10.04
N VAL A 89 2.71 6.28 -9.03
CA VAL A 89 3.60 6.93 -8.07
C VAL A 89 4.88 7.45 -8.74
N LYS A 90 5.43 6.74 -9.74
CA LYS A 90 6.57 7.24 -10.53
C LYS A 90 6.21 8.49 -11.33
N TYR A 91 5.02 8.53 -11.93
CA TYR A 91 4.55 9.70 -12.66
C TYR A 91 4.36 10.91 -11.72
N LEU A 92 3.72 10.67 -10.58
CA LEU A 92 3.44 11.69 -9.56
C LEU A 92 4.71 12.16 -8.83
N GLU A 93 5.83 11.44 -8.92
CA GLU A 93 7.13 11.91 -8.42
C GLU A 93 7.50 13.30 -8.96
N VAL A 94 7.15 13.56 -10.22
CA VAL A 94 7.43 14.85 -10.86
C VAL A 94 6.52 15.95 -10.33
N GLU A 95 5.26 15.62 -10.02
CA GLU A 95 4.25 16.58 -9.54
C GLU A 95 4.39 16.88 -8.04
N TRP A 96 4.90 15.94 -7.26
CA TRP A 96 5.03 16.03 -5.80
C TRP A 96 6.37 16.60 -5.32
N ARG A 97 7.21 17.05 -6.25
CA ARG A 97 8.49 17.71 -5.99
C ARG A 97 8.37 19.21 -5.74
#